data_AF-A0A8X8ZZU3-F1
#
_entry.id   AF-A0A8X8ZZU3-F1
#
_cell.length_a   1.000
_cell.length_b   1.000
_cell.length_c   1.000
_cell.angle_alpha   90.00
_cell.angle_beta   90.00
_cell.angle_gamma   90.00
#
_symmetry.space_group_name_H-M   'P 1'
#
loop_
_entity.id
_entity.type
_entity.pdbx_description
1 polymer ?
#
loop_
_entity_poly.entity_id
_entity_poly.type
_entity_poly.pdbx_seq_one_letter_code
_entity_poly.pdbx_strand_id
1 'polypeptide(L)'
;MKILVAVKRVVDYTVKIRVKPDKRGVETSNVKMSMNPFCEIALEEALRIKKSGRASEVVAVSVGPAQCADTLRTGLAMGADRAIHVECPATLYPLSVAKIFKALVDAENPGLLLLGKQLFSRYMQAIDDDCNQTGQMIAGLLKWPQGTFASKVVLDEGNKVATVDREVDGGLETLSLDLPAVITTDLRLNQPRYATLPNIMKAKSKVIKKLTLQDLNIEIRSDLEVVQVTEPPRRQAGVVLSSVDELIDSACVTNDVSFSGTTSHISDSVEERENPKKRGRSQQCGGTGNKACRERMRREKLNDRFTELSATLEPGRPAKTDKLAILGDAIRVLNQLKTESEEYKEMNEKLLEEIKTLKAEKNELREEKLVLKTDKERMEQQLKSMAVPPTGFMHAHPQVYPAASNKMPMYPGYSLVPMWQYLPPSARDTSQDHELRPPAA
;
A
#
# COMPACT_ATOMS: atom_id res chain seq x y z
N MET A 1 10.18 -9.73 -21.98
CA MET A 1 11.20 -8.80 -21.44
C MET A 1 11.72 -9.28 -20.08
N LYS A 2 12.92 -8.86 -19.66
CA LYS A 2 13.38 -9.02 -18.27
C LYS A 2 12.84 -7.89 -17.40
N ILE A 3 12.40 -8.20 -16.18
CA ILE A 3 11.97 -7.22 -15.19
C ILE A 3 12.95 -7.21 -14.03
N LEU A 4 13.45 -6.02 -13.68
CA LEU A 4 14.26 -5.80 -12.49
C LEU A 4 13.36 -5.23 -11.40
N VAL A 5 13.40 -5.82 -10.20
CA VAL A 5 12.61 -5.37 -9.05
C VAL A 5 13.56 -4.99 -7.92
N ALA A 6 13.49 -3.74 -7.48
CA ALA A 6 14.28 -3.27 -6.35
C ALA A 6 13.57 -3.58 -5.03
N VAL A 7 14.28 -4.21 -4.10
CA VAL A 7 13.75 -4.63 -2.80
C VAL A 7 14.62 -4.08 -1.67
N LYS A 8 14.01 -3.36 -0.73
CA LYS A 8 14.67 -2.82 0.47
C LYS A 8 14.30 -3.63 1.71
N ARG A 9 15.31 -3.89 2.54
CA ARG A 9 15.14 -4.41 3.91
C ARG A 9 14.98 -3.24 4.87
N VAL A 10 13.92 -3.26 5.66
CA VAL A 10 13.52 -2.16 6.54
C VAL A 10 13.03 -2.70 7.89
N VAL A 11 12.89 -1.82 8.88
CA VAL A 11 12.22 -2.17 10.13
C VAL A 11 10.75 -2.47 9.86
N ASP A 12 10.22 -3.53 10.48
CA ASP A 12 8.82 -3.92 10.31
C ASP A 12 7.89 -2.78 10.73
N TYR A 13 6.88 -2.50 9.90
CA TYR A 13 5.95 -1.39 10.07
C TYR A 13 5.12 -1.49 11.36
N THR A 14 5.00 -2.69 11.94
CA THR A 14 4.30 -2.90 13.22
C THR A 14 5.14 -2.50 14.44
N VAL A 15 6.45 -2.29 14.27
CA VAL A 15 7.36 -1.97 15.37
C VAL A 15 7.42 -0.47 15.62
N LYS A 16 7.20 -0.07 16.88
CA LYS A 16 7.48 1.29 17.35
C LYS A 16 8.98 1.46 17.55
N ILE A 17 9.60 2.25 16.67
CA ILE A 17 11.02 2.60 16.74
C ILE A 17 11.32 3.49 17.94
N ARG A 18 12.55 3.38 18.45
CA ARG A 18 13.10 4.27 19.49
C ARG A 18 14.33 4.97 18.94
N VAL A 19 14.50 6.23 19.30
CA VAL A 19 15.72 6.99 18.97
C VAL A 19 16.83 6.57 19.92
N LYS A 20 18.05 6.40 19.40
CA LYS A 20 19.21 6.10 20.24
C LYS A 20 19.45 7.25 21.24
N PRO A 21 19.94 6.96 22.46
CA PRO A 21 20.34 8.00 23.42
C PRO A 21 21.35 9.00 22.82
N ASP A 22 22.23 8.51 21.93
CA ASP A 22 23.25 9.32 21.25
C ASP A 22 22.68 10.27 20.18
N LYS A 23 21.37 10.24 19.90
CA LYS A 23 20.68 11.05 18.88
C LYS A 23 21.27 10.96 17.47
N ARG A 24 22.07 9.93 17.18
CA ARG A 24 22.69 9.69 15.86
C ARG A 24 21.87 8.81 14.91
N GLY A 25 20.71 8.33 15.36
CA GLY A 25 19.82 7.47 14.57
C GLY A 25 18.87 6.66 15.44
N VAL A 26 18.13 5.73 14.83
CA VAL A 26 17.23 4.81 15.54
C VAL A 26 17.90 3.52 15.97
N GLU A 27 17.34 2.92 17.01
CA GLU A 27 17.77 1.62 17.50
C GLU A 27 17.31 0.50 16.55
N THR A 28 18.27 -0.25 16.03
CA THR A 28 18.02 -1.40 15.13
C THR A 28 18.48 -2.73 15.73
N SER A 29 19.11 -2.70 16.91
CA SER A 29 19.46 -3.89 17.68
C SER A 29 18.19 -4.59 18.14
N ASN A 30 18.09 -5.89 17.86
CA ASN A 30 16.97 -6.76 18.26
C ASN A 30 15.58 -6.34 17.74
N VAL A 31 15.53 -5.48 16.72
CA VAL A 31 14.29 -5.08 16.07
C VAL A 31 13.99 -6.04 14.91
N LYS A 32 12.73 -6.46 14.80
CA LYS A 32 12.26 -7.27 13.67
C LYS A 32 12.38 -6.46 12.38
N MET A 33 13.08 -7.03 11.40
CA MET A 33 13.25 -6.45 10.07
C MET A 33 12.40 -7.24 9.06
N SER A 34 11.78 -6.54 8.11
CA SER A 34 10.94 -7.14 7.07
C SER A 34 11.27 -6.55 5.70
N MET A 35 10.62 -7.08 4.65
CA MET A 35 10.59 -6.42 3.36
C MET A 35 9.72 -5.16 3.46
N ASN A 36 10.10 -4.12 2.73
CA ASN A 36 9.27 -2.93 2.60
C ASN A 36 7.94 -3.30 1.89
N PRO A 37 6.76 -2.95 2.43
CA PRO A 37 5.47 -3.23 1.82
C PRO A 37 5.35 -2.77 0.35
N PHE A 38 5.91 -1.62 -0.01
CA PHE A 38 5.89 -1.16 -1.40
C PHE A 38 6.72 -2.05 -2.34
N CYS A 39 7.78 -2.66 -1.82
CA CYS A 39 8.59 -3.61 -2.59
C CYS A 39 7.88 -4.95 -2.79
N GLU A 40 7.07 -5.38 -1.81
CA GLU A 40 6.25 -6.59 -1.93
C GLU A 40 5.23 -6.44 -3.07
N ILE A 41 4.62 -5.26 -3.18
CA ILE A 41 3.68 -4.91 -4.24
C ILE A 41 4.37 -4.84 -5.61
N ALA A 42 5.53 -4.19 -5.68
CA ALA A 42 6.34 -4.16 -6.89
C ALA A 42 6.73 -5.56 -7.38
N LEU A 43 7.08 -6.45 -6.45
CA LEU A 43 7.42 -7.83 -6.76
C LEU A 43 6.20 -8.63 -7.21
N GLU A 44 5.05 -8.47 -6.55
CA GLU A 44 3.80 -9.12 -6.96
C GLU A 44 3.40 -8.69 -8.37
N GLU A 45 3.53 -7.40 -8.71
CA GLU A 45 3.20 -6.91 -10.05
C GLU A 45 4.10 -7.52 -11.12
N ALA A 46 5.41 -7.55 -10.86
CA ALA A 46 6.36 -8.21 -11.76
C ALA A 46 6.00 -9.69 -12.00
N LEU A 47 5.56 -10.39 -10.95
CA LEU A 47 5.13 -11.78 -11.05
C LEU A 47 3.79 -11.94 -11.79
N ARG A 48 2.86 -10.99 -11.69
CA ARG A 48 1.61 -10.98 -12.46
C ARG A 48 1.88 -10.76 -13.93
N ILE A 49 2.76 -9.80 -14.27
CA ILE A 49 3.20 -9.55 -15.64
C ILE A 49 3.86 -10.81 -16.22
N LYS A 50 4.72 -11.49 -15.44
CA LYS A 50 5.32 -12.76 -15.85
C LYS A 50 4.27 -13.86 -16.10
N LYS A 51 3.28 -14.00 -15.23
CA LYS A 51 2.19 -14.98 -15.41
C LYS A 51 1.37 -14.73 -16.67
N SER A 52 1.22 -13.47 -17.09
CA SER A 52 0.54 -13.10 -18.34
C SER A 52 1.37 -13.39 -19.60
N GLY A 53 2.59 -13.92 -19.48
CA GLY A 53 3.48 -14.24 -20.60
C GLY A 53 4.25 -13.05 -21.16
N ARG A 54 4.13 -11.85 -20.57
CA ARG A 54 4.78 -10.63 -21.07
C ARG A 54 6.22 -10.44 -20.56
N ALA A 55 6.56 -11.08 -19.44
CA ALA A 55 7.93 -11.13 -18.92
C ALA A 55 8.53 -12.54 -18.94
N SER A 56 9.81 -12.63 -19.28
CA SER A 56 10.56 -13.89 -19.33
C SER A 56 11.23 -14.21 -18.00
N GLU A 57 11.73 -13.20 -17.30
CA GLU A 57 12.53 -13.35 -16.07
C GLU A 57 12.25 -12.18 -15.13
N VAL A 58 12.11 -12.48 -13.83
CA VAL A 58 11.99 -11.49 -12.75
C VAL A 58 13.21 -11.59 -11.84
N VAL A 59 13.99 -10.52 -11.80
CA VAL A 59 15.23 -10.44 -11.01
C VAL A 59 15.02 -9.48 -9.83
N ALA A 60 15.13 -10.00 -8.61
CA ALA A 60 15.04 -9.18 -7.40
C ALA A 60 16.42 -8.65 -7.00
N VAL A 61 16.56 -7.35 -6.76
CA VAL A 61 17.85 -6.73 -6.39
C VAL A 61 17.71 -6.03 -5.05
N SER A 62 18.67 -6.25 -4.15
CA SER A 62 18.77 -5.50 -2.90
C SER A 62 20.19 -4.98 -2.71
N VAL A 63 20.31 -3.74 -2.23
CA VAL A 63 21.58 -3.08 -1.94
C VAL A 63 21.66 -2.85 -0.43
N GLY A 64 22.76 -3.25 0.20
CA GLY A 64 22.95 -3.04 1.64
C GLY A 64 23.79 -4.12 2.31
N PRO A 65 23.72 -4.25 3.65
CA PRO A 65 24.52 -5.22 4.39
C PRO A 65 24.17 -6.67 4.03
N ALA A 66 25.02 -7.63 4.42
CA ALA A 66 24.81 -9.05 4.20
C ALA A 66 23.43 -9.58 4.66
N GLN A 67 22.81 -8.94 5.65
CA GLN A 67 21.47 -9.27 6.17
C GLN A 67 20.35 -9.06 5.14
N CYS A 68 20.57 -8.28 4.07
CA CYS A 68 19.60 -8.14 2.97
C CYS A 68 19.37 -9.44 2.19
N ALA A 69 20.28 -10.42 2.30
CA ALA A 69 20.11 -11.74 1.69
C ALA A 69 18.84 -12.45 2.18
N ASP A 70 18.42 -12.24 3.43
CA ASP A 70 17.19 -12.85 3.97
C ASP A 70 15.93 -12.26 3.33
N THR A 71 15.92 -10.94 3.11
CA THR A 71 14.83 -10.26 2.40
C THR A 71 14.74 -10.70 0.94
N LEU A 72 15.90 -10.91 0.28
CA LEU A 72 15.95 -11.48 -1.06
C LEU A 72 15.43 -12.91 -1.11
N ARG A 73 15.71 -13.74 -0.09
CA ARG A 73 15.13 -15.09 0.01
C ARG A 73 13.62 -15.06 0.10
N THR A 74 13.04 -14.10 0.84
CA THR A 74 11.59 -13.90 0.87
C THR A 74 11.05 -13.58 -0.53
N GLY A 75 11.72 -12.70 -1.28
CA GLY A 75 11.32 -12.39 -2.66
C GLY A 75 11.44 -13.58 -3.62
N LEU A 76 12.50 -14.38 -3.48
CA LEU A 76 12.67 -15.66 -4.20
C LEU A 76 11.59 -16.69 -3.86
N ALA A 77 11.09 -16.67 -2.62
CA ALA A 77 10.00 -17.53 -2.15
C ALA A 77 8.62 -17.08 -2.66
N MET A 78 8.42 -15.78 -2.88
CA MET A 78 7.20 -15.26 -3.52
C MET A 78 7.11 -15.64 -5.00
N GLY A 79 8.26 -15.76 -5.68
CA GLY A 79 8.33 -16.28 -7.03
C GLY A 79 9.41 -15.69 -7.94
N ALA A 80 10.30 -14.83 -7.43
CA ALA A 80 11.41 -14.30 -8.24
C ALA A 80 12.31 -15.43 -8.77
N ASP A 81 12.84 -15.26 -9.97
CA ASP A 81 13.70 -16.27 -10.62
C ASP A 81 15.11 -16.24 -10.06
N ARG A 82 15.68 -15.03 -10.01
CA ARG A 82 17.04 -14.76 -9.57
C ARG A 82 17.07 -13.58 -8.61
N ALA A 83 18.10 -13.56 -7.76
CA ALA A 83 18.34 -12.47 -6.84
C ALA A 83 19.78 -11.94 -7.00
N ILE A 84 19.92 -10.62 -6.93
CA ILE A 84 21.21 -9.93 -6.90
C ILE A 84 21.32 -9.19 -5.57
N HIS A 85 22.39 -9.45 -4.84
CA HIS A 85 22.73 -8.72 -3.62
C HIS A 85 23.96 -7.87 -3.90
N VAL A 86 23.80 -6.55 -3.83
CA VAL A 86 24.94 -5.62 -3.84
C VAL A 86 25.33 -5.36 -2.40
N GLU A 87 26.46 -5.91 -2.00
CA GLU A 87 26.97 -5.79 -0.64
C GLU A 87 27.60 -4.42 -0.42
N CYS A 88 27.02 -3.66 0.50
CA CYS A 88 27.56 -2.38 0.94
C CYS A 88 27.34 -2.22 2.45
N PRO A 89 28.41 -2.17 3.26
CA PRO A 89 28.31 -1.93 4.70
C PRO A 89 28.15 -0.44 5.04
N ALA A 90 28.41 0.46 4.07
CA ALA A 90 28.33 1.90 4.28
C ALA A 90 26.89 2.41 4.29
N THR A 91 26.71 3.63 4.81
CA THR A 91 25.42 4.32 4.74
C THR A 91 25.11 4.71 3.29
N LEU A 92 23.93 4.33 2.82
CA LEU A 92 23.48 4.59 1.46
C LEU A 92 22.42 5.70 1.44
N TYR A 93 22.55 6.59 0.45
CA TYR A 93 21.59 7.63 0.12
C TYR A 93 20.93 7.34 -1.25
N PRO A 94 19.78 7.97 -1.58
CA PRO A 94 19.04 7.68 -2.81
C PRO A 94 19.89 7.81 -4.07
N LEU A 95 20.73 8.85 -4.12
CA LEU A 95 21.64 9.10 -5.25
C LEU A 95 22.66 7.97 -5.46
N SER A 96 23.27 7.48 -4.38
CA SER A 96 24.26 6.40 -4.44
C SER A 96 23.60 5.11 -4.92
N VAL A 97 22.40 4.83 -4.43
CA VAL A 97 21.60 3.68 -4.87
C VAL A 97 21.21 3.83 -6.34
N ALA A 98 20.79 5.02 -6.78
CA ALA A 98 20.42 5.27 -8.17
C ALA A 98 21.61 5.04 -9.13
N LYS A 99 22.83 5.44 -8.74
CA LYS A 99 24.06 5.14 -9.49
C LYS A 99 24.35 3.63 -9.58
N ILE A 100 24.15 2.90 -8.48
CA ILE A 100 24.30 1.44 -8.45
C ILE A 100 23.30 0.76 -9.38
N PHE A 101 22.03 1.17 -9.32
CA PHE A 101 20.99 0.64 -10.20
C PHE A 101 21.26 0.98 -11.67
N LYS A 102 21.83 2.14 -11.98
CA LYS A 102 22.26 2.47 -13.34
C LYS A 102 23.24 1.43 -13.89
N ALA A 103 24.32 1.13 -13.17
CA ALA A 103 25.30 0.13 -13.61
C ALA A 103 24.70 -1.29 -13.69
N LEU A 104 23.78 -1.63 -12.79
CA LEU A 104 23.06 -2.91 -12.85
C LEU A 104 22.14 -3.02 -14.07
N VAL A 105 21.48 -1.92 -14.44
CA VAL A 105 20.63 -1.85 -15.64
C VAL A 105 21.50 -1.99 -16.89
N ASP A 106 22.66 -1.32 -16.95
CA ASP A 106 23.60 -1.45 -18.06
C ASP A 106 24.13 -2.89 -18.22
N ALA A 107 24.33 -3.61 -17.11
CA ALA A 107 24.82 -4.99 -17.11
C ALA A 107 23.76 -6.03 -17.47
N GLU A 108 22.52 -5.91 -16.95
CA GLU A 108 21.48 -6.94 -17.13
C GLU A 108 20.50 -6.63 -18.28
N ASN A 109 20.49 -5.39 -18.79
CA ASN A 109 19.60 -4.86 -19.82
C ASN A 109 18.11 -5.22 -19.61
N PRO A 110 17.49 -4.80 -18.48
CA PRO A 110 16.07 -5.02 -18.24
C PRO A 110 15.19 -4.16 -19.15
N GLY A 111 14.01 -4.67 -19.52
CA GLY A 111 13.02 -3.91 -20.27
C GLY A 111 12.08 -3.09 -19.37
N LEU A 112 12.02 -3.40 -18.08
CA LEU A 112 11.19 -2.70 -17.11
C LEU A 112 11.86 -2.74 -15.73
N LEU A 113 11.89 -1.59 -15.05
CA LEU A 113 12.35 -1.47 -13.67
C LEU A 113 11.17 -1.14 -12.77
N LEU A 114 10.87 -2.02 -11.81
CA LEU A 114 9.83 -1.81 -10.80
C LEU A 114 10.46 -1.53 -9.44
N LEU A 115 10.03 -0.44 -8.82
CA LEU A 115 10.44 -0.04 -7.47
C LEU A 115 9.20 0.23 -6.60
N GLY A 116 9.36 0.15 -5.29
CA GLY A 116 8.37 0.74 -4.39
C GLY A 116 8.39 2.27 -4.47
N LYS A 117 7.24 2.92 -4.24
CA LYS A 117 7.11 4.39 -4.11
C LYS A 117 8.14 4.99 -3.15
N GLN A 118 8.22 4.44 -1.96
CA GLN A 118 9.18 4.90 -0.94
C GLN A 118 10.37 3.95 -0.91
N LEU A 119 11.52 4.39 -1.39
CA LEU A 119 12.68 3.51 -1.50
C LEU A 119 14.02 4.26 -1.33
N PHE A 120 14.83 3.73 -0.40
CA PHE A 120 16.28 3.92 -0.18
C PHE A 120 16.85 5.27 0.28
N SER A 121 16.98 5.44 1.60
CA SER A 121 17.99 6.19 2.39
C SER A 121 17.88 5.78 3.89
N ARG A 122 18.76 6.30 4.76
CA ARG A 122 19.12 5.81 6.11
C ARG A 122 18.03 5.93 7.22
N TYR A 123 17.86 4.84 8.00
CA TYR A 123 17.34 4.74 9.40
C TYR A 123 16.16 5.63 9.83
N MET A 124 14.94 5.11 9.68
CA MET A 124 13.66 5.42 10.36
C MET A 124 12.45 4.77 9.61
N GLN A 125 12.09 3.52 9.93
CA GLN A 125 10.86 2.75 9.55
C GLN A 125 10.79 2.12 8.14
N ALA A 126 9.85 1.24 7.77
CA ALA A 126 9.59 0.96 6.34
C ALA A 126 9.15 2.21 5.52
N ILE A 127 9.05 3.32 6.26
CA ILE A 127 8.93 4.77 6.09
C ILE A 127 10.35 5.43 6.33
N ASP A 128 11.45 4.67 6.15
CA ASP A 128 12.92 5.02 6.21
C ASP A 128 13.25 6.48 6.47
N ASP A 129 12.89 7.14 5.41
CA ASP A 129 13.46 8.30 4.83
C ASP A 129 12.32 9.13 4.24
N ASP A 130 11.10 8.53 4.15
CA ASP A 130 9.99 8.93 3.30
C ASP A 130 10.41 9.51 1.95
N CYS A 131 11.53 9.01 1.41
CA CYS A 131 12.16 9.54 0.22
C CYS A 131 11.55 8.86 -0.99
N ASN A 132 10.50 9.48 -1.52
CA ASN A 132 9.97 9.18 -2.84
C ASN A 132 10.88 9.78 -3.94
N GLN A 133 12.13 9.34 -4.01
CA GLN A 133 13.17 9.93 -4.88
C GLN A 133 13.91 8.91 -5.75
N THR A 134 14.26 7.73 -5.20
CA THR A 134 15.15 6.78 -5.88
C THR A 134 14.66 6.37 -7.27
N GLY A 135 13.36 6.10 -7.42
CA GLY A 135 12.80 5.71 -8.72
C GLY A 135 12.96 6.81 -9.77
N GLN A 136 12.66 8.05 -9.40
CA GLN A 136 12.78 9.20 -10.30
C GLN A 136 14.25 9.54 -10.61
N MET A 137 15.14 9.39 -9.63
CA MET A 137 16.57 9.59 -9.84
C MET A 137 17.15 8.55 -10.81
N ILE A 138 16.74 7.29 -10.70
CA ILE A 138 17.15 6.23 -11.64
C ILE A 138 16.65 6.54 -13.04
N ALA A 139 15.37 6.91 -13.18
CA ALA A 139 14.80 7.30 -14.47
C ALA A 139 15.56 8.47 -15.10
N GLY A 140 15.87 9.50 -14.31
CA GLY A 140 16.67 10.66 -14.77
C GLY A 140 18.09 10.28 -15.19
N LEU A 141 18.77 9.40 -14.45
CA LEU A 141 20.14 8.96 -14.76
C LEU A 141 20.21 8.06 -16.01
N LEU A 142 19.18 7.26 -16.26
CA LEU A 142 19.04 6.38 -17.42
C LEU A 142 18.41 7.09 -18.64
N LYS A 143 17.81 8.26 -18.42
CA LYS A 143 16.97 8.98 -19.40
C LYS A 143 15.78 8.11 -19.87
N TRP A 144 15.17 7.37 -18.95
CA TRP A 144 14.01 6.54 -19.22
C TRP A 144 12.71 7.26 -18.79
N PRO A 145 11.59 7.02 -19.48
CA PRO A 145 10.29 7.47 -19.02
C PRO A 145 9.94 6.86 -17.66
N GLN A 146 9.18 7.60 -16.86
CA GLN A 146 8.80 7.21 -15.50
C GLN A 146 7.29 7.20 -15.29
N GLY A 147 6.80 6.18 -14.60
CA GLY A 147 5.42 6.09 -14.10
C GLY A 147 5.43 6.04 -12.58
N THR A 148 5.25 7.20 -11.93
CA THR A 148 5.25 7.26 -10.46
C THR A 148 3.85 7.04 -9.89
N PHE A 149 3.76 6.47 -8.69
CA PHE A 149 2.49 6.21 -7.99
C PHE A 149 1.51 5.33 -8.78
N ALA A 150 2.00 4.27 -9.41
CA ALA A 150 1.17 3.39 -10.22
C ALA A 150 0.12 2.65 -9.38
N SER A 151 -1.16 2.81 -9.71
CA SER A 151 -2.31 2.04 -9.21
C SER A 151 -2.78 0.97 -10.18
N LYS A 152 -2.42 1.07 -11.46
CA LYS A 152 -2.63 0.01 -12.46
C LYS A 152 -1.51 0.05 -13.50
N VAL A 153 -1.03 -1.12 -13.92
CA VAL A 153 -0.02 -1.24 -14.99
C VAL A 153 -0.53 -2.23 -16.03
N VAL A 154 -0.61 -1.79 -17.28
CA VAL A 154 -0.99 -2.63 -18.42
C VAL A 154 0.09 -2.52 -19.47
N LEU A 155 0.56 -3.67 -19.96
CA LEU A 155 1.56 -3.76 -21.01
C LEU A 155 0.91 -4.21 -22.32
N ASP A 156 1.22 -3.52 -23.42
CA ASP A 156 0.71 -3.87 -24.74
C ASP A 156 1.29 -5.20 -25.26
N GLU A 157 0.59 -5.85 -26.20
CA GLU A 157 0.97 -7.16 -26.77
C GLU A 157 2.38 -7.14 -27.41
N GLY A 158 2.80 -5.99 -27.92
CA GLY A 158 4.13 -5.79 -28.49
C GLY A 158 5.24 -5.49 -27.47
N ASN A 159 4.92 -5.32 -26.17
CA ASN A 159 5.88 -4.94 -25.13
C ASN A 159 6.65 -3.64 -25.46
N LYS A 160 6.03 -2.73 -26.22
CA LYS A 160 6.63 -1.45 -26.62
C LYS A 160 6.18 -0.31 -25.73
N VAL A 161 4.94 -0.37 -25.26
CA VAL A 161 4.30 0.70 -24.49
C VAL A 161 3.68 0.11 -23.23
N ALA A 162 3.81 0.84 -22.13
CA ALA A 162 3.22 0.58 -20.84
C ALA A 162 2.21 1.68 -20.51
N THR A 163 0.94 1.30 -20.34
CA THR A 163 -0.11 2.18 -19.85
C THR A 163 -0.17 2.08 -18.33
N VAL A 164 0.04 3.20 -17.65
CA VAL A 164 0.13 3.29 -16.19
C VAL A 164 -0.89 4.29 -15.68
N ASP A 165 -1.81 3.83 -14.82
CA ASP A 165 -2.67 4.73 -14.07
C ASP A 165 -1.94 5.16 -12.80
N ARG A 166 -1.83 6.47 -12.60
CA ARG A 166 -1.14 7.11 -11.48
C ARG A 166 -2.15 7.70 -10.52
N GLU A 167 -1.90 7.54 -9.24
CA GLU A 167 -2.62 8.25 -8.18
C GLU A 167 -1.99 9.63 -7.99
N VAL A 168 -2.81 10.67 -8.20
CA VAL A 168 -2.47 12.08 -7.99
C VAL A 168 -3.43 12.66 -6.96
N ASP A 169 -3.10 13.81 -6.37
CA ASP A 169 -3.91 14.38 -5.27
C ASP A 169 -5.38 14.63 -5.65
N GLY A 170 -5.65 14.91 -6.94
CA GLY A 170 -6.98 15.13 -7.48
C GLY A 170 -7.70 13.89 -8.04
N GLY A 171 -7.09 12.70 -8.00
CA GLY A 171 -7.67 11.47 -8.55
C GLY A 171 -6.68 10.61 -9.32
N LEU A 172 -7.05 10.18 -10.53
CA LEU A 172 -6.26 9.27 -11.36
C LEU A 172 -5.78 9.97 -12.65
N GLU A 173 -4.53 9.73 -13.02
CA GLU A 173 -3.93 10.18 -14.29
C GLU A 173 -3.38 8.98 -15.05
N THR A 174 -3.89 8.74 -16.26
CA THR A 174 -3.39 7.65 -17.13
C THR A 174 -2.27 8.15 -18.03
N LEU A 175 -1.09 7.53 -17.94
CA LEU A 175 0.06 7.81 -18.80
C LEU A 175 0.36 6.62 -19.71
N SER A 176 0.87 6.93 -20.89
CA SER A 176 1.44 5.97 -21.83
C SER A 176 2.95 6.19 -21.88
N LEU A 177 3.73 5.15 -21.56
CA LEU A 177 5.19 5.20 -21.42
C LEU A 177 5.84 4.23 -22.41
N ASP A 178 6.81 4.70 -23.17
CA ASP A 178 7.62 3.84 -24.03
C ASP A 178 8.56 2.97 -23.18
N LEU A 179 8.72 1.70 -23.55
CA LEU A 179 9.67 0.81 -22.89
C LEU A 179 11.06 0.93 -23.55
N PRO A 180 12.15 0.97 -22.75
CA PRO A 180 12.22 0.66 -21.33
C PRO A 180 11.80 1.81 -20.39
N ALA A 181 11.08 1.49 -19.32
CA ALA A 181 10.54 2.47 -18.37
C ALA A 181 10.86 2.11 -16.91
N VAL A 182 10.77 3.12 -16.04
CA VAL A 182 10.85 2.98 -14.57
C VAL A 182 9.48 3.22 -13.97
N ILE A 183 8.95 2.25 -13.22
CA ILE A 183 7.63 2.38 -12.59
C ILE A 183 7.79 2.23 -11.08
N THR A 184 7.18 3.15 -10.32
CA THR A 184 7.09 3.05 -8.86
C THR A 184 5.66 2.69 -8.45
N THR A 185 5.50 1.67 -7.62
CA THR A 185 4.18 1.14 -7.27
C THR A 185 3.60 1.82 -6.02
N ASP A 186 2.31 2.15 -6.07
CA ASP A 186 1.53 2.59 -4.91
C ASP A 186 0.89 1.40 -4.16
N LEU A 187 0.38 1.63 -2.95
CA LEU A 187 -0.25 0.59 -2.13
C LEU A 187 -1.50 -0.01 -2.77
N ARG A 188 -2.19 0.76 -3.62
CA ARG A 188 -3.46 0.35 -4.24
C ARG A 188 -3.28 -0.58 -5.44
N LEU A 189 -2.06 -0.74 -5.96
CA LEU A 189 -1.80 -1.49 -7.19
C LEU A 189 -2.24 -2.95 -7.11
N ASN A 190 -1.86 -3.63 -6.04
CA ASN A 190 -2.19 -5.04 -5.85
C ASN A 190 -2.09 -5.47 -4.38
N GLN A 191 -2.48 -6.71 -4.14
CA GLN A 191 -2.29 -7.39 -2.86
C GLN A 191 -1.20 -8.46 -3.03
N PRO A 192 -0.05 -8.33 -2.34
CA PRO A 192 1.03 -9.30 -2.40
C PRO A 192 0.59 -10.68 -1.91
N ARG A 193 1.00 -11.73 -2.61
CA ARG A 193 0.74 -13.10 -2.17
C ARG A 193 1.68 -13.54 -1.05
N TYR A 194 1.20 -14.42 -0.19
CA TYR A 194 2.05 -15.10 0.78
C TYR A 194 2.90 -16.19 0.13
N ALA A 195 4.17 -16.28 0.53
CA ALA A 195 5.03 -17.37 0.14
C ALA A 195 4.62 -18.66 0.86
N THR A 196 4.41 -19.74 0.10
CA THR A 196 4.08 -21.05 0.67
C THR A 196 5.34 -21.75 1.22
N LEU A 197 5.18 -22.60 2.23
CA LEU A 197 6.31 -23.33 2.85
C LEU A 197 7.20 -24.08 1.83
N PRO A 198 6.66 -24.77 0.80
CA PRO A 198 7.49 -25.42 -0.21
C PRO A 198 8.34 -24.42 -1.01
N ASN A 199 7.79 -23.24 -1.32
CA ASN A 199 8.52 -22.21 -2.06
C ASN A 199 9.61 -21.57 -1.21
N ILE A 200 9.39 -21.42 0.10
CA ILE A 200 10.43 -20.96 1.04
C ILE A 200 11.61 -21.95 1.06
N MET A 201 11.34 -23.27 1.03
CA MET A 201 12.40 -24.27 0.95
C MET A 201 13.13 -24.23 -0.39
N LYS A 202 12.41 -24.12 -1.51
CA LYS A 202 13.02 -23.97 -2.85
C LYS A 202 13.86 -22.70 -2.96
N ALA A 203 13.44 -21.61 -2.32
CA ALA A 203 14.14 -20.33 -2.34
C ALA A 203 15.52 -20.41 -1.66
N LYS A 204 15.69 -21.26 -0.64
CA LYS A 204 17.00 -21.47 -0.01
C LYS A 204 18.04 -22.07 -0.97
N SER A 205 17.58 -22.87 -1.93
CA SER A 205 18.45 -23.50 -2.94
C SER A 205 18.74 -22.61 -4.14
N LYS A 206 17.98 -21.52 -4.34
CA LYS A 206 18.20 -20.59 -5.44
C LYS A 206 19.45 -19.73 -5.19
N VAL A 207 20.25 -19.55 -6.23
CA VAL A 207 21.51 -18.81 -6.15
C VAL A 207 21.25 -17.30 -6.06
N ILE A 208 21.89 -16.65 -5.09
CA ILE A 208 21.93 -15.19 -4.95
C ILE A 208 23.28 -14.72 -5.51
N LYS A 209 23.27 -13.95 -6.60
CA LYS A 209 24.48 -13.36 -7.17
C LYS A 209 24.92 -12.21 -6.27
N LYS A 210 26.03 -12.38 -5.57
CA LYS A 210 26.65 -11.31 -4.78
C LYS A 210 27.54 -10.46 -5.67
N LEU A 211 27.38 -9.15 -5.57
CA LEU A 211 28.21 -8.16 -6.25
C LEU A 211 28.74 -7.17 -5.21
N THR A 212 29.98 -6.74 -5.40
CA THR A 212 30.58 -5.67 -4.63
C THR A 212 30.56 -4.37 -5.42
N LEU A 213 30.80 -3.24 -4.75
CA LEU A 213 30.88 -1.94 -5.41
C LEU A 213 32.06 -1.84 -6.39
N GLN A 214 33.12 -2.61 -6.13
CA GLN A 214 34.29 -2.69 -7.00
C GLN A 214 33.93 -3.35 -8.33
N ASP A 215 33.09 -4.39 -8.31
CA ASP A 215 32.62 -5.08 -9.53
C ASP A 215 31.78 -4.16 -10.44
N LEU A 216 31.17 -3.12 -9.85
CA LEU A 216 30.34 -2.15 -10.57
C LEU A 216 31.09 -0.87 -10.95
N ASN A 217 32.37 -0.72 -10.57
CA ASN A 217 33.19 0.48 -10.80
C ASN A 217 32.51 1.79 -10.33
N ILE A 218 31.80 1.77 -9.19
CA ILE A 218 31.12 2.96 -8.64
C ILE A 218 31.78 3.41 -7.34
N GLU A 219 32.17 4.67 -7.31
CA GLU A 219 32.53 5.36 -6.08
C GLU A 219 31.29 5.93 -5.38
N ILE A 220 31.09 5.53 -4.13
CA ILE A 220 30.04 6.09 -3.28
C ILE A 220 30.61 7.29 -2.53
N ARG A 221 30.28 8.49 -3.00
CA ARG A 221 30.45 9.73 -2.25
C ARG A 221 29.10 10.19 -1.73
N SER A 222 29.00 10.49 -0.44
CA SER A 222 27.84 11.11 0.17
C SER A 222 28.14 12.56 0.49
N ASP A 223 27.37 13.47 -0.08
CA ASP A 223 27.45 14.92 0.22
C ASP A 223 26.48 15.33 1.36
N LEU A 224 25.80 14.35 1.97
CA LEU A 224 24.85 14.54 3.06
C LEU A 224 25.38 13.94 4.36
N GLU A 225 25.27 14.71 5.43
CA GLU A 225 25.59 14.30 6.79
C GLU A 225 24.37 14.51 7.71
N VAL A 226 24.00 13.47 8.45
CA VAL A 226 22.92 13.54 9.44
C VAL A 226 23.52 14.02 10.76
N VAL A 227 23.21 15.26 11.16
CA VAL A 227 23.73 15.88 12.37
C VAL A 227 23.05 15.32 13.62
N GLN A 228 21.71 15.25 13.62
CA GLN A 228 20.94 14.85 14.79
C GLN A 228 19.59 14.25 14.40
N VAL A 229 19.13 13.27 15.19
CA VAL A 229 17.82 12.63 15.11
C VAL A 229 17.16 12.75 16.49
N THR A 230 15.95 13.31 16.54
CA THR A 230 15.17 13.50 17.78
C THR A 230 13.76 12.97 17.63
N GLU A 231 13.17 12.54 18.73
CA GLU A 231 11.73 12.23 18.76
C GLU A 231 10.91 13.49 18.47
N PRO A 232 9.79 13.37 17.73
CA PRO A 232 8.87 14.48 17.56
C PRO A 232 8.31 14.92 18.92
N PRO A 233 7.88 16.19 19.06
CA PRO A 233 7.31 16.67 20.30
C PRO A 233 6.10 15.83 20.69
N ARG A 234 6.09 15.34 21.94
CA ARG A 234 4.97 14.54 22.44
C ARG A 234 3.74 15.43 22.49
N ARG A 235 2.65 14.97 21.87
CA ARG A 235 1.35 15.64 21.95
C ARG A 235 0.93 15.77 23.42
N GLN A 236 0.50 16.97 23.81
CA GLN A 236 -0.06 17.18 25.15
C GLN A 236 -1.35 16.36 25.31
N ALA A 237 -1.63 15.91 26.53
CA ALA A 237 -2.84 15.15 26.81
C ALA A 237 -4.07 15.98 26.43
N GLY A 238 -4.99 15.38 25.67
CA GLY A 238 -6.26 16.01 25.33
C GLY A 238 -7.20 16.08 26.53
N VAL A 239 -8.17 16.99 26.44
CA VAL A 239 -9.27 17.08 27.42
C VAL A 239 -10.46 16.29 26.88
N VAL A 240 -11.09 15.49 27.74
CA VAL A 240 -12.36 14.82 27.43
C VAL A 240 -13.49 15.78 27.76
N LEU A 241 -14.31 16.13 26.77
CA LEU A 241 -15.44 17.04 26.93
C LEU A 241 -16.74 16.24 27.12
N SER A 242 -17.67 16.79 27.88
CA SER A 242 -18.89 16.09 28.29
C SER A 242 -20.10 16.41 27.41
N SER A 243 -20.03 17.48 26.62
CA SER A 243 -21.10 17.92 25.74
C SER A 243 -20.61 18.42 24.39
N VAL A 244 -21.52 18.44 23.41
CA VAL A 244 -21.26 19.02 22.08
C VAL A 244 -21.10 20.53 22.17
N ASP A 245 -21.81 21.18 23.10
CA ASP A 245 -21.69 22.63 23.32
C ASP A 245 -20.30 23.00 23.86
N GLU A 246 -19.75 22.24 24.81
CA GLU A 246 -18.37 22.40 25.29
C GLU A 246 -17.34 22.21 24.17
N LEU A 247 -17.60 21.30 23.23
CA LEU A 247 -16.74 21.11 22.06
C LEU A 247 -16.77 22.34 21.15
N ILE A 248 -17.95 22.87 20.85
CA ILE A 248 -18.12 24.07 20.02
C ILE A 248 -17.45 25.26 20.71
N ASP A 249 -17.65 25.45 22.01
CA ASP A 249 -17.01 26.52 22.77
C ASP A 249 -15.48 26.39 22.75
N SER A 250 -14.95 25.17 22.92
CA SER A 250 -13.50 24.93 22.84
C SER A 250 -12.92 25.20 21.45
N ALA A 251 -13.69 24.91 20.38
CA ALA A 251 -13.26 25.15 19.00
C ALA A 251 -13.34 26.63 18.62
N CYS A 252 -14.38 27.35 19.07
CA CYS A 252 -14.58 28.77 18.75
C CYS A 252 -13.52 29.70 19.38
N VAL A 253 -12.92 29.33 20.51
CA VAL A 253 -11.91 30.16 21.21
C VAL A 253 -10.55 30.18 20.49
N THR A 254 -10.29 29.28 19.54
CA THR A 254 -8.95 29.12 18.94
C THR A 254 -8.67 29.95 17.67
N ASN A 255 -9.62 30.78 17.22
CA ASN A 255 -9.45 31.60 16.00
C ASN A 255 -8.75 32.96 16.18
N ASP A 256 -8.35 33.35 17.40
CA ASP A 256 -7.54 34.56 17.63
C ASP A 256 -6.02 34.26 17.60
N VAL A 257 -5.53 33.67 16.50
CA VAL A 257 -4.08 33.63 16.23
C VAL A 257 -3.70 34.89 15.44
N SER A 258 -3.19 35.88 16.18
CA SER A 258 -2.63 37.12 15.63
C SER A 258 -1.35 36.85 14.83
N PHE A 259 -1.49 36.89 13.51
CA PHE A 259 -0.38 36.87 12.55
C PHE A 259 0.34 38.24 12.58
N SER A 260 1.36 38.38 13.42
CA SER A 260 2.27 39.54 13.39
C SER A 260 3.39 39.30 12.39
N GLY A 261 3.09 39.50 11.11
CA GLY A 261 4.07 39.59 10.04
C GLY A 261 4.46 41.03 9.77
N THR A 262 5.58 41.47 10.33
CA THR A 262 6.29 42.71 9.96
C THR A 262 6.60 42.70 8.46
N THR A 263 5.99 43.60 7.70
CA THR A 263 6.48 44.02 6.38
C THR A 263 6.49 45.54 6.30
N SER A 264 7.71 46.07 6.35
CA SER A 264 8.06 47.45 6.07
C SER A 264 7.85 47.74 4.58
N HIS A 265 6.88 48.60 4.24
CA HIS A 265 6.81 49.22 2.93
C HIS A 265 7.34 50.66 3.01
N ILE A 266 8.53 50.83 2.43
CA ILE A 266 9.08 52.12 1.99
C ILE A 266 8.19 52.61 0.84
N SER A 267 7.70 53.84 0.95
CA SER A 267 6.93 54.52 -0.08
C SER A 267 7.87 55.41 -0.87
N ASP A 268 7.98 55.14 -2.17
CA ASP A 268 8.53 56.06 -3.15
C ASP A 268 7.40 56.82 -3.85
N SER A 269 7.64 58.11 -3.96
CA SER A 269 6.81 59.21 -4.42
C SER A 269 6.50 59.17 -5.92
N VAL A 270 5.27 59.53 -6.30
CA VAL A 270 5.01 60.32 -7.53
C VAL A 270 3.92 61.35 -7.21
N GLU A 271 4.30 62.63 -7.37
CA GLU A 271 3.42 63.79 -7.33
C GLU A 271 2.59 63.89 -8.61
N GLU A 272 1.31 64.23 -8.50
CA GLU A 272 0.67 65.13 -9.46
C GLU A 272 -0.23 66.13 -8.72
N ARG A 273 -0.02 67.40 -9.05
CA ARG A 273 -0.62 68.60 -8.46
C ARG A 273 -1.90 68.95 -9.22
N GLU A 274 -2.97 69.29 -8.50
CA GLU A 274 -3.84 70.43 -8.86
C GLU A 274 -4.45 71.07 -7.60
N ASN A 275 -4.65 72.39 -7.69
CA ASN A 275 -4.73 73.38 -6.60
C ASN A 275 -6.21 73.70 -6.18
N PRO A 276 -6.47 74.59 -5.20
CA PRO A 276 -7.48 74.37 -4.16
C PRO A 276 -8.74 75.24 -4.32
N LYS A 277 -9.83 74.91 -3.59
CA LYS A 277 -10.76 75.84 -2.90
C LYS A 277 -12.06 75.12 -2.47
N LYS A 278 -12.21 74.81 -1.16
CA LYS A 278 -13.33 75.27 -0.31
C LYS A 278 -13.31 74.64 1.10
N ARG A 279 -13.24 75.55 2.08
CA ARG A 279 -13.49 75.47 3.53
C ARG A 279 -14.21 74.21 4.07
N GLY A 280 -13.45 73.42 4.83
CA GLY A 280 -13.66 73.09 6.24
C GLY A 280 -15.05 72.70 6.75
N ARG A 281 -15.21 71.41 7.07
CA ARG A 281 -15.74 70.96 8.37
C ARG A 281 -15.25 69.55 8.69
N SER A 282 -14.22 69.46 9.51
CA SER A 282 -13.78 68.22 10.16
C SER A 282 -14.76 67.84 11.26
N GLN A 283 -15.49 66.74 11.08
CA GLN A 283 -15.99 65.93 12.20
C GLN A 283 -15.76 64.46 11.87
N GLN A 284 -14.56 63.97 12.21
CA GLN A 284 -14.42 62.60 12.66
C GLN A 284 -15.28 62.45 13.91
N CYS A 285 -16.32 61.65 13.82
CA CYS A 285 -17.10 61.25 14.99
C CYS A 285 -16.54 59.91 15.49
N GLY A 286 -15.44 59.99 16.23
CA GLY A 286 -15.05 58.96 17.17
C GLY A 286 -15.83 59.16 18.46
N GLY A 287 -16.65 58.19 18.85
CA GLY A 287 -17.38 58.22 20.11
C GLY A 287 -18.74 57.54 20.02
N THR A 288 -18.88 56.41 20.71
CA THR A 288 -20.15 55.80 21.18
C THR A 288 -21.37 56.02 20.27
N GLY A 289 -21.38 55.33 19.13
CA GLY A 289 -22.42 55.48 18.11
C GLY A 289 -23.84 55.47 18.70
N ASN A 290 -24.61 56.49 18.31
CA ASN A 290 -26.05 56.59 18.53
C ASN A 290 -26.71 55.22 18.35
N LYS A 291 -27.77 54.92 19.11
CA LYS A 291 -28.51 53.63 19.04
C LYS A 291 -28.74 53.16 17.59
N ALA A 292 -28.98 54.11 16.68
CA ALA A 292 -29.07 53.89 15.24
C ALA A 292 -27.83 53.26 14.58
N CYS A 293 -26.60 53.70 14.91
CA CYS A 293 -25.36 53.12 14.36
C CYS A 293 -25.10 51.70 14.88
N ARG A 294 -25.36 51.44 16.17
CA ARG A 294 -25.24 50.09 16.74
C ARG A 294 -26.26 49.12 16.16
N GLU A 295 -27.49 49.61 15.94
CA GLU A 295 -28.55 48.84 15.30
C GLU A 295 -28.25 48.55 13.82
N ARG A 296 -27.68 49.52 13.09
CA ARG A 296 -27.23 49.33 11.71
C ARG A 296 -26.15 48.25 11.61
N MET A 297 -25.11 48.31 12.45
CA MET A 297 -24.07 47.28 12.50
C MET A 297 -24.62 45.89 12.84
N ARG A 298 -25.65 45.79 13.68
CA ARG A 298 -26.33 44.51 13.98
C ARG A 298 -27.04 43.94 12.76
N ARG A 299 -27.72 44.78 11.98
CA ARG A 299 -28.43 44.36 10.76
C ARG A 299 -27.48 43.95 9.65
N GLU A 300 -26.35 44.66 9.50
CA GLU A 300 -25.28 44.30 8.56
C GLU A 300 -24.70 42.94 8.92
N LYS A 301 -24.27 42.71 10.18
CA LYS A 301 -23.80 41.39 10.64
C LYS A 301 -24.81 40.26 10.45
N LEU A 302 -26.10 40.54 10.65
CA LEU A 302 -27.15 39.56 10.46
C LEU A 302 -27.33 39.23 8.98
N ASN A 303 -27.26 40.21 8.08
CA ASN A 303 -27.29 39.99 6.65
C ASN A 303 -26.07 39.19 6.17
N ASP A 304 -24.86 39.51 6.67
CA ASP A 304 -23.64 38.78 6.34
C ASP A 304 -23.76 37.29 6.65
N ARG A 305 -24.36 36.94 7.80
CA ARG A 305 -24.65 35.54 8.18
C ARG A 305 -25.63 34.84 7.24
N PHE A 306 -26.63 35.55 6.72
CA PHE A 306 -27.54 34.97 5.72
C PHE A 306 -26.84 34.72 4.38
N THR A 307 -25.93 35.62 3.98
CA THR A 307 -25.14 35.46 2.76
C THR A 307 -24.16 34.29 2.89
N GLU A 308 -23.50 34.16 4.04
CA GLU A 308 -22.63 33.02 4.35
C GLU A 308 -23.40 31.69 4.32
N LEU A 309 -24.54 31.63 4.99
CA LEU A 309 -25.37 30.42 5.04
C LEU A 309 -25.92 30.04 3.64
N SER A 310 -26.25 31.00 2.80
CA SER A 310 -26.61 30.74 1.39
C SER A 310 -25.44 30.15 0.59
N ALA A 311 -24.21 30.59 0.84
CA ALA A 311 -23.02 30.08 0.14
C ALA A 311 -22.67 28.65 0.58
N THR A 312 -22.91 28.31 1.85
CA THR A 312 -22.68 26.96 2.38
C THR A 312 -23.70 25.93 1.86
N LEU A 313 -24.97 26.32 1.70
CA LEU A 313 -26.02 25.41 1.25
C LEU A 313 -25.92 25.03 -0.25
N GLU A 314 -25.46 25.96 -1.10
CA GLU A 314 -25.30 25.73 -2.55
C GLU A 314 -23.97 26.32 -3.06
N PRO A 315 -22.85 25.59 -2.96
CA PRO A 315 -21.56 26.07 -3.44
C PRO A 315 -21.56 26.24 -4.98
N GLY A 316 -21.34 27.48 -5.46
CA GLY A 316 -21.19 27.81 -6.89
C GLY A 316 -22.40 28.48 -7.55
N ARG A 317 -23.51 28.73 -6.83
CA ARG A 317 -24.69 29.44 -7.35
C ARG A 317 -24.78 30.86 -6.78
N PRO A 318 -25.27 31.88 -7.51
CA PRO A 318 -25.42 33.24 -6.97
C PRO A 318 -26.31 33.26 -5.71
N ALA A 319 -25.88 33.98 -4.69
CA ALA A 319 -26.55 34.05 -3.39
C ALA A 319 -28.02 34.51 -3.55
N LYS A 320 -28.96 33.72 -3.04
CA LYS A 320 -30.38 34.07 -3.03
C LYS A 320 -30.57 35.27 -2.08
N THR A 321 -31.39 36.26 -2.46
CA THR A 321 -31.60 37.47 -1.64
C THR A 321 -32.74 37.33 -0.63
N ASP A 322 -33.58 36.29 -0.77
CA ASP A 322 -34.73 36.06 0.10
C ASP A 322 -34.37 35.20 1.32
N LYS A 323 -34.48 35.79 2.51
CA LYS A 323 -34.12 35.17 3.79
C LYS A 323 -35.00 33.97 4.15
N LEU A 324 -36.28 33.98 3.77
CA LEU A 324 -37.20 32.88 4.08
C LEU A 324 -36.86 31.64 3.24
N ALA A 325 -36.52 31.84 1.96
CA ALA A 325 -36.07 30.77 1.09
C ALA A 325 -34.77 30.12 1.59
N ILE A 326 -33.79 30.94 2.01
CA ILE A 326 -32.52 30.46 2.57
C ILE A 326 -32.76 29.57 3.80
N LEU A 327 -33.63 29.99 4.72
CA LEU A 327 -33.95 29.20 5.92
C LEU A 327 -34.72 27.91 5.58
N GLY A 328 -35.64 27.97 4.61
CA GLY A 328 -36.36 26.78 4.13
C GLY A 328 -35.43 25.74 3.51
N ASP A 329 -34.47 26.19 2.70
CA ASP A 329 -33.43 25.34 2.11
C ASP A 329 -32.52 24.76 3.21
N ALA A 330 -32.15 25.56 4.22
CA ALA A 330 -31.36 25.09 5.37
C ALA A 330 -32.05 23.98 6.15
N ILE A 331 -33.35 24.14 6.44
CA ILE A 331 -34.15 23.15 7.15
C ILE A 331 -34.24 21.85 6.34
N ARG A 332 -34.43 21.95 5.01
CA ARG A 332 -34.47 20.78 4.14
C ARG A 332 -33.16 20.01 4.17
N VAL A 333 -32.03 20.70 4.01
CA VAL A 333 -30.69 20.08 4.04
C VAL A 333 -30.38 19.48 5.41
N LEU A 334 -30.74 20.16 6.50
CA LEU A 334 -30.57 19.62 7.86
C LEU A 334 -31.40 18.36 8.10
N ASN A 335 -32.64 18.32 7.62
CA ASN A 335 -33.47 17.13 7.72
C ASN A 335 -32.89 15.98 6.89
N GLN A 336 -32.38 16.25 5.69
CA GLN A 336 -31.73 15.25 4.85
C GLN A 336 -30.46 14.69 5.50
N LEU A 337 -29.59 15.55 6.03
CA LEU A 337 -28.38 15.13 6.74
C LEU A 337 -28.71 14.35 8.02
N LYS A 338 -29.82 14.69 8.68
CA LYS A 338 -30.28 13.94 9.85
C LYS A 338 -30.75 12.54 9.47
N THR A 339 -31.52 12.39 8.39
CA THR A 339 -31.95 11.07 7.90
C THR A 339 -30.75 10.23 7.45
N GLU A 340 -29.82 10.82 6.68
CA GLU A 340 -28.59 10.12 6.27
C GLU A 340 -27.75 9.70 7.48
N SER A 341 -27.64 10.56 8.49
CA SER A 341 -26.93 10.21 9.72
C SER A 341 -27.60 9.06 10.49
N GLU A 342 -28.92 8.93 10.46
CA GLU A 342 -29.66 7.83 11.07
C GLU A 342 -29.43 6.53 10.27
N GLU A 343 -29.50 6.59 8.94
CA GLU A 343 -29.19 5.45 8.06
C GLU A 343 -27.75 4.94 8.25
N TYR A 344 -26.76 5.83 8.32
CA TYR A 344 -25.37 5.44 8.59
C TYR A 344 -25.20 4.80 9.97
N LYS A 345 -25.98 5.20 10.98
CA LYS A 345 -25.96 4.55 12.30
C LYS A 345 -26.53 3.15 12.22
N GLU A 346 -27.68 2.97 11.58
CA GLU A 346 -28.28 1.64 11.40
C GLU A 346 -27.39 0.69 10.61
N MET A 347 -26.75 1.17 9.53
CA MET A 347 -25.80 0.36 8.76
C MET A 347 -24.58 -0.04 9.59
N ASN A 348 -24.05 0.87 10.42
CA ASN A 348 -22.93 0.55 11.30
C ASN A 348 -23.31 -0.50 12.35
N GLU A 349 -24.52 -0.43 12.91
CA GLU A 349 -25.02 -1.45 13.84
C GLU A 349 -25.13 -2.82 13.16
N LYS A 350 -25.71 -2.88 11.95
CA LYS A 350 -25.79 -4.12 11.15
C LYS A 350 -24.40 -4.71 10.86
N LEU A 351 -23.44 -3.87 10.46
CA LEU A 351 -22.07 -4.32 10.21
C LEU A 351 -21.39 -4.84 11.49
N LEU A 352 -21.66 -4.24 12.65
CA LEU A 352 -21.12 -4.72 13.92
C LEU A 352 -21.72 -6.08 14.32
N GLU A 353 -23.00 -6.30 14.04
CA GLU A 353 -23.64 -7.61 14.23
C GLU A 353 -23.05 -8.67 13.30
N GLU A 354 -22.85 -8.35 12.02
CA GLU A 354 -22.23 -9.25 11.03
C GLU A 354 -20.77 -9.58 11.39
N ILE A 355 -20.01 -8.61 11.90
CA ILE A 355 -18.67 -8.86 12.44
C ILE A 355 -18.73 -9.83 13.63
N LYS A 356 -19.76 -9.74 14.47
CA LYS A 356 -19.93 -10.62 15.63
C LYS A 356 -20.27 -12.05 15.20
N THR A 357 -21.16 -12.23 14.22
CA THR A 357 -21.50 -13.56 13.68
C THR A 357 -20.31 -14.20 12.99
N LEU A 358 -19.60 -13.48 12.12
CA LEU A 358 -18.39 -13.97 11.45
C LEU A 358 -17.27 -14.35 12.42
N LYS A 359 -17.15 -13.64 13.55
CA LYS A 359 -16.21 -14.01 14.62
C LYS A 359 -16.60 -15.33 15.31
N ALA A 360 -17.90 -15.57 15.52
CA ALA A 360 -18.39 -16.82 16.09
C ALA A 360 -18.14 -17.99 15.13
N GLU A 361 -18.52 -17.84 13.86
CA GLU A 361 -18.31 -18.86 12.82
C GLU A 361 -16.81 -19.18 12.65
N LYS A 362 -15.95 -18.15 12.67
CA LYS A 362 -14.49 -18.34 12.64
C LYS A 362 -13.97 -19.17 13.83
N ASN A 363 -14.57 -19.04 15.00
CA ASN A 363 -14.17 -19.81 16.17
C ASN A 363 -14.65 -21.25 16.07
N GLU A 364 -15.88 -21.47 15.62
CA GLU A 364 -16.43 -22.81 15.35
C GLU A 364 -15.58 -23.57 14.32
N LEU A 365 -15.24 -22.94 13.19
CA LEU A 365 -14.34 -23.52 12.19
C LEU A 365 -12.93 -23.83 12.73
N ARG A 366 -12.46 -23.10 13.76
CA ARG A 366 -11.18 -23.41 14.42
C ARG A 366 -11.29 -24.64 15.30
N GLU A 367 -12.42 -24.81 16.00
CA GLU A 367 -12.69 -25.98 16.82
C GLU A 367 -12.85 -27.23 15.94
N GLU A 368 -13.64 -27.16 14.87
CA GLU A 368 -13.77 -28.25 13.89
C GLU A 368 -12.42 -28.63 13.28
N LYS A 369 -11.62 -27.64 12.88
CA LYS A 369 -10.27 -27.88 12.35
C LYS A 369 -9.36 -28.60 13.35
N LEU A 370 -9.49 -28.29 14.65
CA LEU A 370 -8.72 -28.96 15.68
C LEU A 370 -9.14 -30.43 15.83
N VAL A 371 -10.46 -30.69 15.85
CA VAL A 371 -11.03 -32.05 15.91
C VAL A 371 -10.60 -32.89 14.70
N LEU A 372 -10.72 -32.34 13.49
CA LEU A 372 -10.28 -33.03 12.27
C LEU A 372 -8.77 -33.32 12.27
N LYS A 373 -7.97 -32.44 12.89
CA LYS A 373 -6.53 -32.67 13.04
C LYS A 373 -6.27 -33.84 14.00
N THR A 374 -6.97 -33.90 15.13
CA THR A 374 -6.82 -35.01 16.09
C THR A 374 -7.29 -36.34 15.48
N ASP A 375 -8.38 -36.34 14.72
CA ASP A 375 -8.88 -37.55 14.05
C ASP A 375 -7.93 -38.02 12.95
N LYS A 376 -7.36 -37.08 12.19
CA LYS A 376 -6.31 -37.40 11.21
C LYS A 376 -5.11 -38.06 11.88
N GLU A 377 -4.61 -37.50 12.99
CA GLU A 377 -3.48 -38.07 13.73
C GLU A 377 -3.81 -39.48 14.26
N ARG A 378 -5.04 -39.70 14.74
CA ARG A 378 -5.52 -41.01 15.19
C ARG A 378 -5.57 -42.04 14.06
N MET A 379 -6.07 -41.66 12.88
CA MET A 379 -6.12 -42.53 11.69
C MET A 379 -4.70 -42.86 11.18
N GLU A 380 -3.79 -41.88 11.18
CA GLU A 380 -2.39 -42.11 10.82
C GLU A 380 -1.68 -43.07 11.79
N GLN A 381 -1.99 -43.00 13.09
CA GLN A 381 -1.49 -43.96 14.08
C GLN A 381 -2.04 -45.37 13.86
N GLN A 382 -3.34 -45.50 13.55
CA GLN A 382 -3.94 -46.79 13.20
C GLN A 382 -3.30 -47.41 11.96
N LEU A 383 -3.11 -46.62 10.89
CA LEU A 383 -2.44 -47.06 9.67
C LEU A 383 -0.99 -47.51 9.91
N LYS A 384 -0.24 -46.80 10.76
CA LYS A 384 1.12 -47.21 11.15
C LYS A 384 1.13 -48.51 11.95
N SER A 385 0.12 -48.74 12.80
CA SER A 385 0.02 -49.98 13.59
C SER A 385 -0.39 -51.20 12.77
N MET A 386 -1.08 -51.01 11.65
CA MET A 386 -1.49 -52.09 10.75
C MET A 386 -0.42 -52.45 9.69
N ALA A 387 0.59 -51.61 9.48
CA ALA A 387 1.62 -51.78 8.46
C ALA A 387 2.93 -52.41 8.98
N VAL A 388 2.83 -53.54 9.68
CA VAL A 388 3.99 -54.37 10.05
C VAL A 388 3.75 -55.82 9.59
N PRO A 389 4.49 -56.36 8.59
CA PRO A 389 4.50 -57.79 8.33
C PRO A 389 5.45 -58.50 9.32
N PRO A 390 5.13 -59.70 9.82
CA PRO A 390 6.05 -60.44 10.67
C PRO A 390 7.13 -61.12 9.81
N THR A 391 8.38 -60.87 10.17
CA THR A 391 9.54 -61.62 9.68
C THR A 391 9.61 -63.00 10.33
N GLY A 392 9.60 -64.05 9.51
CA GLY A 392 10.13 -65.36 9.85
C GLY A 392 9.11 -66.50 9.76
N PHE A 393 9.14 -67.26 8.66
CA PHE A 393 9.15 -68.74 8.64
C PHE A 393 9.29 -69.22 7.19
N MET A 394 10.41 -69.88 6.89
CA MET A 394 10.62 -70.58 5.62
C MET A 394 9.75 -71.84 5.56
N HIS A 395 9.23 -72.17 4.36
CA HIS A 395 8.74 -73.51 4.04
C HIS A 395 9.48 -74.04 2.81
N ALA A 396 9.93 -75.29 2.92
CA ALA A 396 10.77 -76.00 1.96
C ALA A 396 9.99 -76.49 0.72
N HIS A 397 10.74 -76.67 -0.37
CA HIS A 397 10.34 -77.23 -1.66
C HIS A 397 9.65 -78.60 -1.58
N PRO A 398 9.02 -79.05 -2.69
CA PRO A 398 9.75 -80.07 -3.46
C PRO A 398 9.83 -79.76 -4.97
N GLN A 399 10.93 -80.23 -5.57
CA GLN A 399 11.25 -80.19 -7.00
C GLN A 399 10.49 -81.26 -7.79
N VAL A 400 10.16 -80.98 -9.06
CA VAL A 400 10.23 -81.93 -10.20
C VAL A 400 10.57 -81.16 -11.50
N TYR A 401 11.53 -81.68 -12.27
CA TYR A 401 12.08 -81.25 -13.57
C TYR A 401 11.17 -81.65 -14.79
N PRO A 402 11.54 -81.49 -16.08
CA PRO A 402 12.10 -80.35 -16.84
C PRO A 402 11.40 -80.10 -18.23
N ALA A 403 11.94 -79.13 -18.99
CA ALA A 403 12.10 -79.09 -20.47
C ALA A 403 11.14 -78.24 -21.37
N ALA A 404 11.80 -77.25 -22.00
CA ALA A 404 11.75 -76.86 -23.42
C ALA A 404 10.54 -76.12 -24.08
N SER A 405 10.87 -74.91 -24.56
CA SER A 405 10.51 -74.26 -25.84
C SER A 405 9.03 -74.08 -26.25
N ASN A 406 8.54 -72.82 -26.26
CA ASN A 406 8.34 -72.00 -27.47
C ASN A 406 7.45 -70.75 -27.19
N LYS A 407 7.89 -69.61 -27.76
CA LYS A 407 7.11 -68.48 -28.33
C LYS A 407 6.14 -67.68 -27.43
N MET A 408 6.35 -66.34 -27.45
CA MET A 408 5.54 -65.24 -26.89
C MET A 408 4.01 -65.42 -26.96
N PRO A 409 3.19 -64.91 -26.00
CA PRO A 409 2.75 -63.50 -26.06
C PRO A 409 2.36 -62.79 -24.73
N MET A 410 2.26 -61.45 -24.86
CA MET A 410 1.41 -60.49 -24.14
C MET A 410 1.59 -60.20 -22.63
N TYR A 411 1.90 -58.92 -22.35
CA TYR A 411 1.71 -58.25 -21.06
C TYR A 411 0.22 -57.98 -20.80
N PRO A 412 -0.34 -58.34 -19.62
CA PRO A 412 -1.60 -57.78 -19.13
C PRO A 412 -1.31 -56.48 -18.36
N GLY A 413 -1.84 -55.36 -18.87
CA GLY A 413 -1.93 -54.10 -18.14
C GLY A 413 -2.89 -54.21 -16.96
N TYR A 414 -2.51 -53.68 -15.81
CA TYR A 414 -3.37 -53.62 -14.63
C TYR A 414 -4.51 -52.62 -14.85
N SER A 415 -5.72 -53.14 -14.62
CA SER A 415 -7.01 -52.49 -14.74
C SER A 415 -7.18 -51.31 -13.78
N LEU A 416 -7.74 -50.20 -14.29
CA LEU A 416 -8.28 -49.10 -13.50
C LEU A 416 -9.43 -49.59 -12.60
N VAL A 417 -9.33 -49.32 -11.30
CA VAL A 417 -10.49 -49.33 -10.38
C VAL A 417 -10.93 -47.87 -10.18
N PRO A 418 -12.14 -47.46 -10.60
CA PRO A 418 -12.62 -46.09 -10.41
C PRO A 418 -13.15 -45.89 -8.98
N MET A 419 -12.48 -45.04 -8.19
CA MET A 419 -12.90 -44.64 -6.84
C MET A 419 -14.00 -43.55 -6.84
N TRP A 420 -15.16 -43.83 -7.42
CA TRP A 420 -16.29 -42.88 -7.44
C TRP A 420 -17.63 -43.53 -7.07
N GLN A 421 -17.72 -44.12 -5.87
CA GLN A 421 -18.99 -44.73 -5.41
C GLN A 421 -19.45 -44.40 -3.99
N TYR A 422 -18.87 -43.40 -3.30
CA TYR A 422 -19.41 -42.98 -1.99
C TYR A 422 -19.41 -41.45 -1.83
N LEU A 423 -20.44 -40.79 -2.35
CA LEU A 423 -20.91 -39.49 -1.86
C LEU A 423 -22.46 -39.52 -1.86
N PRO A 424 -23.13 -39.06 -0.79
CA PRO A 424 -24.59 -39.01 -0.76
C PRO A 424 -25.14 -37.91 -1.69
N PRO A 425 -26.35 -38.05 -2.24
CA PRO A 425 -26.91 -37.04 -3.14
C PRO A 425 -27.19 -35.74 -2.40
N SER A 426 -26.49 -34.66 -2.75
CA SER A 426 -26.92 -33.30 -2.42
C SER A 426 -28.15 -32.97 -3.25
N ALA A 427 -29.31 -32.80 -2.63
CA ALA A 427 -30.50 -32.24 -3.27
C ALA A 427 -30.21 -30.79 -3.70
N ARG A 428 -29.83 -30.61 -4.96
CA ARG A 428 -29.79 -29.31 -5.63
C ARG A 428 -30.93 -29.28 -6.63
N ASP A 429 -31.95 -28.50 -6.29
CA ASP A 429 -33.00 -28.13 -7.23
C ASP A 429 -32.41 -27.21 -8.30
N THR A 430 -32.45 -27.66 -9.55
CA THR A 430 -31.89 -26.96 -10.72
C THR A 430 -32.99 -26.28 -11.55
N SER A 431 -34.21 -26.19 -11.01
CA SER A 431 -35.37 -25.64 -11.69
C SER A 431 -35.27 -24.14 -11.97
N GLN A 432 -34.33 -23.39 -11.40
CA GLN A 432 -34.20 -21.93 -11.60
C GLN A 432 -32.90 -21.47 -12.28
N ASP A 433 -32.06 -22.40 -12.76
CA ASP A 433 -30.77 -22.07 -13.41
C ASP A 433 -30.90 -21.31 -14.74
N HIS A 434 -32.11 -21.17 -15.28
CA HIS A 434 -32.39 -20.42 -16.51
C HIS A 434 -32.69 -18.93 -16.28
N GLU A 435 -32.99 -18.51 -15.05
CA GLU A 435 -33.25 -17.10 -14.72
C GLU A 435 -31.96 -16.33 -14.36
N LEU A 436 -30.92 -17.03 -13.92
CA LEU A 436 -29.68 -16.42 -13.38
C LEU A 436 -28.51 -16.33 -14.37
N ARG A 437 -28.74 -16.56 -15.68
CA ARG A 437 -27.70 -16.30 -16.69
C ARG A 437 -27.73 -14.83 -17.12
N PRO A 438 -26.65 -14.05 -16.96
CA PRO A 438 -26.55 -12.75 -17.59
C PRO A 438 -26.57 -12.92 -19.12
N PRO A 439 -27.30 -12.08 -19.87
CA PRO A 439 -27.37 -12.21 -21.32
C PRO A 439 -25.99 -11.94 -21.93
N ALA A 440 -25.50 -12.90 -22.69
CA ALA A 440 -24.30 -12.76 -23.49
C ALA A 440 -24.58 -11.78 -24.65
N ALA A 441 -23.98 -10.59 -24.56
CA ALA A 441 -23.61 -9.72 -25.69
C ALA A 441 -22.46 -8.81 -25.24
#